data_AF-A0A962UUE0-F1
#
_entry.id   AF-A0A962UUE0-F1
#
_cell.length_a   1.000
_cell.length_b   1.000
_cell.length_c   1.000
_cell.angle_alpha   90.00
_cell.angle_beta   90.00
_cell.angle_gamma   90.00
#
_symmetry.space_group_name_H-M   'P 1'
#
loop_
_entity.id
_entity.type
_entity.pdbx_description
1 polymer ?
#
loop_
_entity_poly.entity_id
_entity_poly.type
_entity_poly.pdbx_seq_one_letter_code
_entity_poly.pdbx_strand_id
1 'polypeptide(L)'
;MRLITEWFKRTFSDPQIVFLTVVLALGFAVVLTMGDMLAPVIASAVIAYLLEGLVVVFEDRGLPRLLSVSVVFIAFMLFLTLVLFGLMPLLSRQVTELVQQLPNIIGAGQKVLMTLPERFPEVVSPQQAQEILDAARREIASWGQEVLTMSLSSVVGVLTV
;
A
#
# COMPACT_ATOMS: atom_id res chain seq x y z
N MET A 1 20.99 -38.89 -18.28
CA MET A 1 19.86 -38.63 -19.20
C MET A 1 18.69 -39.62 -19.08
N ARG A 2 18.91 -40.95 -18.95
CA ARG A 2 17.81 -41.95 -18.81
C ARG A 2 16.87 -41.73 -17.60
N LEU A 3 17.41 -41.29 -16.46
CA LEU A 3 16.63 -40.98 -15.25
C LEU A 3 15.57 -39.87 -15.47
N ILE A 4 15.89 -38.84 -16.26
CA ILE A 4 14.96 -37.74 -16.57
C ILE A 4 13.85 -38.25 -17.51
N THR A 5 14.21 -39.08 -18.49
CA THR A 5 13.26 -39.62 -19.47
C THR A 5 12.30 -40.64 -18.85
N GLU A 6 12.77 -41.47 -17.90
CA GLU A 6 11.93 -42.42 -17.17
C GLU A 6 10.99 -41.72 -16.17
N TRP A 7 11.48 -40.70 -15.46
CA TRP A 7 10.65 -39.86 -14.61
C TRP A 7 9.56 -39.12 -15.42
N PHE A 8 9.92 -38.57 -16.58
CA PHE A 8 8.98 -37.89 -17.47
C PHE A 8 7.90 -38.84 -18.00
N LYS A 9 8.30 -40.03 -18.49
CA LYS A 9 7.33 -41.04 -18.95
C LYS A 9 6.40 -41.50 -17.83
N ARG A 10 6.90 -41.72 -16.61
CA ARG A 10 6.05 -42.13 -15.47
C ARG A 10 5.08 -41.02 -15.05
N THR A 11 5.52 -39.77 -15.06
CA THR A 11 4.74 -38.60 -14.63
C THR A 11 3.67 -38.22 -15.67
N PHE A 12 3.99 -38.29 -16.97
CA PHE A 12 3.05 -37.99 -18.07
C PHE A 12 2.23 -39.21 -18.55
N SER A 13 2.38 -40.38 -17.91
CA SER A 13 1.54 -41.56 -18.20
C SER A 13 0.18 -41.51 -17.51
N ASP A 14 0.03 -40.66 -16.49
CA ASP A 14 -1.26 -40.43 -15.83
C ASP A 14 -1.98 -39.25 -16.51
N PRO A 15 -3.13 -39.49 -17.18
CA PRO A 15 -3.92 -38.43 -17.81
C PRO A 15 -4.25 -37.27 -16.87
N GLN A 16 -4.37 -37.52 -15.57
CA GLN A 16 -4.67 -36.50 -14.57
C GLN A 16 -3.50 -35.53 -14.36
N ILE A 17 -2.28 -36.05 -14.34
CA ILE A 17 -1.06 -35.24 -14.17
C ILE A 17 -0.80 -34.40 -15.42
N VAL A 18 -1.04 -34.98 -16.62
CA VAL A 18 -0.94 -34.23 -17.87
C VAL A 18 -1.95 -33.08 -17.89
N PHE A 19 -3.20 -33.36 -17.53
CA PHE A 19 -4.24 -32.32 -17.44
C PHE A 19 -3.87 -31.23 -16.44
N LEU A 20 -3.45 -31.59 -15.22
CA LEU A 20 -3.02 -30.63 -14.20
C LEU A 20 -1.84 -29.79 -14.69
N THR A 21 -0.85 -30.41 -15.34
CA THR A 21 0.32 -29.70 -15.88
C THR A 21 -0.08 -28.71 -16.97
N VAL A 22 -1.00 -29.10 -17.86
CA VAL A 22 -1.52 -28.21 -18.89
C VAL A 22 -2.32 -27.05 -18.29
N VAL A 23 -3.23 -27.31 -17.35
CA VAL A 23 -4.02 -26.26 -16.68
C VAL A 23 -3.12 -25.29 -15.92
N LEU A 24 -2.12 -25.80 -15.20
CA LEU A 24 -1.19 -24.99 -14.44
C LEU A 24 -0.29 -24.15 -15.36
N ALA A 25 0.24 -24.75 -16.43
CA ALA A 25 1.04 -24.03 -17.42
C ALA A 25 0.22 -22.94 -18.12
N LEU A 26 -1.03 -23.23 -18.49
CA LEU A 26 -1.93 -22.26 -19.13
C LEU A 26 -2.31 -21.13 -18.16
N GLY A 27 -2.69 -21.48 -16.92
CA GLY A 27 -3.00 -20.49 -15.88
C GLY A 27 -1.80 -19.59 -15.56
N PHE A 28 -0.60 -20.16 -15.47
CA PHE A 28 0.62 -19.39 -15.26
C PHE A 28 0.94 -18.48 -16.44
N ALA A 29 0.77 -18.96 -17.68
CA ALA A 29 0.94 -18.14 -18.88
C ALA A 29 -0.04 -16.96 -18.90
N VAL A 30 -1.30 -17.19 -18.52
CA VAL A 30 -2.33 -16.14 -18.39
C VAL A 30 -1.95 -15.11 -17.33
N VAL A 31 -1.47 -15.55 -16.16
CA VAL A 31 -1.03 -14.62 -15.10
C VAL A 31 0.21 -13.83 -15.52
N LEU A 32 1.19 -14.44 -16.20
CA LEU A 32 2.38 -13.72 -16.65
C LEU A 32 2.10 -12.72 -17.78
N THR A 33 1.15 -13.02 -18.66
CA THR A 33 0.83 -12.17 -19.82
C THR A 33 -0.24 -11.13 -19.52
N MET A 34 -1.19 -11.45 -18.63
CA MET A 34 -2.36 -10.63 -18.34
C MET A 34 -2.48 -10.26 -16.85
N GLY A 35 -1.48 -10.52 -16.02
CA GLY A 35 -1.53 -10.32 -14.57
C GLY A 35 -1.98 -8.91 -14.17
N ASP A 36 -1.42 -7.88 -14.78
CA ASP A 36 -1.77 -6.48 -14.51
C ASP A 36 -3.23 -6.15 -14.90
N MET A 37 -3.75 -6.77 -15.96
CA MET A 37 -5.14 -6.62 -16.38
C MET A 37 -6.11 -7.46 -15.52
N LEU A 38 -5.65 -8.61 -15.01
CA LEU A 38 -6.42 -9.51 -14.16
C LEU A 38 -6.50 -9.00 -12.73
N ALA A 39 -5.48 -8.28 -12.24
CA ALA A 39 -5.46 -7.71 -10.90
C ALA A 39 -6.74 -6.91 -10.56
N PRO A 40 -7.19 -5.91 -11.38
CA PRO A 40 -8.44 -5.19 -11.10
C PRO A 40 -9.68 -6.09 -11.20
N VAL A 41 -9.69 -7.09 -12.09
CA VAL A 41 -10.80 -8.04 -12.22
C VAL A 41 -10.93 -8.89 -10.96
N ILE A 42 -9.83 -9.48 -10.49
CA ILE A 42 -9.80 -10.28 -9.25
C ILE A 42 -10.18 -9.40 -8.05
N ALA A 43 -9.66 -8.17 -7.97
CA ALA A 43 -10.01 -7.23 -6.92
C ALA A 43 -11.52 -6.92 -6.93
N SER A 44 -12.11 -6.65 -8.11
CA SER A 44 -13.56 -6.41 -8.23
C SER A 44 -14.40 -7.61 -7.80
N ALA A 45 -13.97 -8.84 -8.10
CA ALA A 45 -14.66 -10.05 -7.67
C ALA A 45 -14.60 -10.24 -6.15
N VAL A 46 -13.45 -9.98 -5.54
CA VAL A 46 -13.29 -10.00 -4.07
C VAL A 46 -14.19 -8.93 -3.44
N ILE A 47 -14.17 -7.71 -3.95
CA ILE A 47 -15.02 -6.60 -3.45
C ILE A 47 -16.50 -6.96 -3.60
N ALA A 48 -16.93 -7.49 -4.75
CA ALA A 48 -18.30 -7.93 -4.97
C ALA A 48 -18.71 -9.01 -3.97
N TYR A 49 -17.84 -9.98 -3.67
CA TYR A 49 -18.10 -11.00 -2.66
C TYR A 49 -18.22 -10.40 -1.25
N LEU A 50 -17.41 -9.40 -0.91
CA LEU A 50 -17.54 -8.68 0.37
C LEU A 50 -18.85 -7.89 0.47
N LEU A 51 -19.30 -7.29 -0.64
CA LEU A 51 -20.56 -6.54 -0.73
C LEU A 51 -21.78 -7.46 -0.68
N GLU A 52 -21.69 -8.70 -1.15
CA GLU A 52 -22.78 -9.67 -1.12
C GLU A 52 -23.32 -9.88 0.31
N GLY A 53 -22.45 -9.83 1.33
CA GLY A 53 -22.88 -9.89 2.73
C GLY A 53 -23.85 -8.77 3.12
N LEU A 54 -23.67 -7.56 2.57
CA LEU A 54 -24.63 -6.46 2.76
C LEU A 54 -25.91 -6.67 1.95
N VAL A 55 -25.80 -7.21 0.73
CA VAL A 55 -26.95 -7.51 -0.14
C VAL A 55 -27.89 -8.50 0.56
N VAL A 56 -27.36 -9.58 1.13
CA VAL A 56 -28.15 -10.58 1.87
C VAL A 56 -28.91 -9.96 3.04
N VAL A 57 -28.29 -9.03 3.79
CA VAL A 57 -28.95 -8.30 4.89
C VAL A 57 -30.16 -7.47 4.41
N PHE A 58 -30.14 -6.99 3.17
CA PHE A 58 -31.30 -6.31 2.57
C PHE A 58 -32.34 -7.29 2.01
N GLU A 59 -31.90 -8.42 1.44
CA GLU A 59 -32.80 -9.49 1.00
C GLU A 59 -33.58 -10.11 2.17
N ASP A 60 -32.94 -10.34 3.31
CA ASP A 60 -33.57 -10.86 4.53
C ASP A 60 -34.66 -9.91 5.09
N ARG A 61 -34.61 -8.63 4.73
CA ARG A 61 -35.66 -7.64 5.07
C ARG A 61 -36.81 -7.60 4.04
N GLY A 62 -36.81 -8.51 3.06
CA GLY A 62 -37.89 -8.66 2.08
C GLY A 62 -37.72 -7.84 0.80
N LEU A 63 -36.54 -7.24 0.56
CA LEU A 63 -36.25 -6.55 -0.70
C LEU A 63 -35.91 -7.56 -1.80
N PRO A 64 -36.42 -7.39 -3.04
CA PRO A 64 -36.04 -8.25 -4.15
C PRO A 64 -34.56 -8.04 -4.51
N ARG A 65 -33.85 -9.14 -4.80
CA ARG A 65 -32.40 -9.19 -5.07
C ARG A 65 -31.87 -8.04 -5.92
N LEU A 66 -32.54 -7.72 -7.03
CA LEU A 66 -32.11 -6.64 -7.93
C LEU A 66 -32.08 -5.26 -7.26
N LEU A 67 -33.04 -4.97 -6.37
CA LEU A 67 -33.06 -3.72 -5.61
C LEU A 67 -31.98 -3.72 -4.53
N SER A 68 -31.81 -4.82 -3.81
CA SER A 68 -30.75 -4.97 -2.79
C SER A 68 -29.36 -4.73 -3.39
N VAL A 69 -29.04 -5.38 -4.51
CA VAL A 69 -27.78 -5.19 -5.24
C VAL A 69 -27.62 -3.75 -5.70
N SER A 70 -28.66 -3.16 -6.30
CA SER A 70 -28.59 -1.78 -6.81
C SER A 70 -28.35 -0.76 -5.69
N VAL A 71 -29.04 -0.89 -4.57
CA VAL A 71 -28.88 0.01 -3.41
C VAL A 71 -27.49 -0.11 -2.82
N VAL A 72 -27.01 -1.34 -2.57
CA VAL A 72 -25.67 -1.57 -2.01
C VAL A 72 -24.59 -1.07 -2.96
N PHE A 73 -24.74 -1.31 -4.27
CA PHE A 73 -23.78 -0.84 -5.27
C PHE A 73 -23.73 0.69 -5.36
N ILE A 74 -24.88 1.37 -5.40
CA ILE A 74 -24.93 2.84 -5.42
C ILE A 74 -24.33 3.42 -4.13
N ALA A 75 -24.67 2.85 -2.96
CA ALA A 75 -24.13 3.28 -1.68
C ALA A 75 -22.60 3.09 -1.62
N PHE A 76 -22.09 1.96 -2.12
CA PHE A 76 -20.66 1.68 -2.21
C PHE A 76 -19.95 2.66 -3.15
N MET A 77 -20.51 2.93 -4.33
CA MET A 77 -19.95 3.90 -5.28
C MET A 77 -19.90 5.30 -4.66
N LEU A 78 -20.98 5.73 -3.99
CA LEU A 78 -21.01 7.02 -3.29
C LEU A 78 -19.96 7.08 -2.18
N PHE A 79 -19.85 6.03 -1.36
CA PHE A 79 -18.83 5.92 -0.31
C PHE A 79 -17.43 6.01 -0.90
N LEU A 80 -17.15 5.26 -1.98
CA LEU A 80 -15.85 5.28 -2.65
C LEU A 80 -15.52 6.68 -3.20
N THR A 81 -16.48 7.35 -3.82
CA THR A 81 -16.32 8.74 -4.28
C THR A 81 -16.00 9.68 -3.12
N LEU A 82 -16.72 9.57 -1.99
CA LEU A 82 -16.43 10.38 -0.79
C LEU A 82 -15.04 10.11 -0.22
N VAL A 83 -14.58 8.85 -0.23
CA VAL A 83 -13.23 8.50 0.22
C VAL A 83 -12.18 9.09 -0.73
N LEU A 84 -12.34 8.91 -2.04
CA LEU A 84 -11.34 9.36 -3.03
C LEU A 84 -11.28 10.89 -3.18
N PHE A 85 -12.41 11.59 -3.10
CA PHE A 85 -12.47 13.04 -3.32
C PHE A 85 -12.64 13.87 -2.04
N GLY A 86 -12.97 13.23 -0.92
CA GLY A 86 -13.07 13.88 0.39
C GLY A 86 -11.91 13.49 1.29
N LEU A 87 -11.81 12.19 1.63
CA LEU A 87 -10.84 11.71 2.62
C LEU A 87 -9.39 11.75 2.09
N MET A 88 -9.13 11.21 0.90
CA MET A 88 -7.78 11.19 0.30
C MET A 88 -7.14 12.57 0.17
N PRO A 89 -7.80 13.62 -0.38
CA PRO A 89 -7.18 14.94 -0.46
C PRO A 89 -6.98 15.58 0.93
N LEU A 90 -7.89 15.31 1.88
CA LEU A 90 -7.74 15.77 3.25
C LEU A 90 -6.54 15.11 3.94
N LEU A 91 -6.36 13.79 3.77
CA LEU A 91 -5.18 13.07 4.25
C LEU A 91 -3.91 13.57 3.57
N SER A 92 -3.93 13.82 2.27
CA SER A 92 -2.78 14.40 1.54
C SER A 92 -2.37 15.77 2.11
N ARG A 93 -3.35 16.64 2.39
CA ARG A 93 -3.10 17.93 3.05
C ARG A 93 -2.52 17.74 4.45
N GLN A 94 -3.10 16.85 5.25
CA GLN A 94 -2.61 16.56 6.61
C GLN A 94 -1.17 16.03 6.61
N VAL A 95 -0.82 15.12 5.69
CA VAL A 95 0.54 14.62 5.55
C VAL A 95 1.48 15.73 5.10
N THR A 96 1.04 16.57 4.16
CA THR A 96 1.84 17.73 3.70
C THR A 96 2.09 18.72 4.83
N GLU A 97 1.06 19.04 5.62
CA GLU A 97 1.16 19.90 6.81
C GLU A 97 2.11 19.29 7.86
N LEU A 98 2.01 17.98 8.11
CA LEU A 98 2.92 17.29 9.02
C LEU A 98 4.38 17.44 8.56
N VAL A 99 4.66 17.19 7.28
CA VAL A 99 6.00 17.33 6.69
C VAL A 99 6.50 18.77 6.78
N GLN A 100 5.64 19.75 6.53
CA GLN A 100 5.99 21.17 6.66
C GLN A 100 6.22 21.61 8.11
N GLN A 101 5.55 20.96 9.08
CA GLN A 101 5.70 21.25 10.51
C GLN A 101 6.87 20.48 11.15
N LEU A 102 7.35 19.40 10.53
CA LEU A 102 8.50 18.62 11.04
C LEU A 102 9.69 19.50 11.45
N PRO A 103 10.17 20.47 10.64
CA PRO A 103 11.29 21.34 11.03
C PRO A 103 11.02 22.12 12.31
N ASN A 104 9.79 22.59 12.51
CA ASN A 104 9.39 23.33 13.71
C ASN A 104 9.32 22.40 14.94
N ILE A 105 8.77 21.19 14.77
CA ILE A 105 8.71 20.16 15.81
C ILE A 105 10.13 19.76 16.22
N ILE A 106 11.02 19.56 15.25
CA ILE A 106 12.44 19.29 15.47
C ILE A 106 13.06 20.44 16.24
N GLY A 107 12.92 21.70 15.79
CA GLY A 107 13.47 22.88 16.47
C GLY A 107 12.99 23.02 17.92
N ALA A 108 11.72 22.75 18.19
CA ALA A 108 11.18 22.70 19.55
C ALA A 108 11.84 21.57 20.38
N GLY A 109 12.01 20.39 19.80
CA GLY A 109 12.75 19.27 20.40
C GLY A 109 14.23 19.61 20.67
N GLN A 110 14.90 20.32 19.77
CA GLN A 110 16.28 20.78 19.97
C GLN A 110 16.37 21.72 21.18
N LYS A 111 15.42 22.65 21.32
CA LYS A 111 15.36 23.57 22.46
C LYS A 111 15.18 22.83 23.78
N VAL A 112 14.29 21.83 23.82
CA VAL A 112 14.09 20.98 25.01
C VAL A 112 15.35 20.16 25.32
N LEU A 113 15.99 19.58 24.31
CA LEU A 113 17.25 18.84 24.46
C LEU A 113 18.38 19.72 25.00
N MET A 114 18.46 20.99 24.61
CA MET A 114 19.45 21.91 25.16
C MET A 114 19.16 22.32 26.62
N THR A 115 17.89 22.31 27.05
CA THR A 115 17.53 22.56 28.46
C THR A 115 17.68 21.33 29.37
N LEU A 116 17.87 20.13 28.81
CA LEU A 116 18.03 18.90 29.59
C LEU A 116 19.36 18.82 30.36
N PRO A 117 20.54 19.11 29.75
CA PRO A 117 21.83 19.18 30.45
C PRO A 117 21.84 20.23 31.58
N GLU A 118 21.07 21.31 31.45
CA GLU A 118 20.97 22.36 32.47
C GLU A 118 20.22 21.87 33.71
N ARG A 119 19.21 20.99 33.55
CA ARG A 119 18.39 20.47 34.66
C ARG A 119 18.85 19.13 35.21
N PHE A 120 19.49 18.29 34.38
CA PHE A 120 19.95 16.94 34.75
C PHE A 120 21.40 16.68 34.29
N PRO A 121 22.38 17.46 34.77
CA PRO A 121 23.78 17.35 34.37
C PRO A 121 24.42 16.01 34.75
N GLU A 122 23.89 15.30 35.74
CA GLU A 122 24.38 13.97 36.17
C GLU A 122 24.00 12.84 35.18
N VAL A 123 23.00 13.06 34.32
CA VAL A 123 22.45 12.03 33.42
C VAL A 123 22.76 12.32 31.95
N VAL A 124 22.82 13.59 31.56
CA VAL A 124 23.06 14.01 30.17
C VAL A 124 24.14 15.09 30.12
N SER A 125 25.28 14.78 29.50
CA SER A 125 26.33 15.77 29.30
C SER A 125 26.03 16.72 28.13
N PRO A 126 26.55 17.97 28.13
CA PRO A 126 26.40 18.89 27.01
C PRO A 126 26.93 18.33 25.69
N GLN A 127 28.00 17.52 25.74
CA GLN A 127 28.58 16.87 24.56
C GLN A 127 27.65 15.78 24.02
N GLN A 128 27.07 14.93 24.88
CA GLN A 128 26.12 13.91 24.44
C GLN A 128 24.87 14.53 23.79
N ALA A 129 24.38 15.65 24.33
CA ALA A 129 23.25 16.37 23.73
C ALA A 129 23.58 16.90 22.32
N GLN A 130 24.80 17.40 22.11
CA GLN A 130 25.28 17.87 20.80
C GLN A 130 25.45 16.72 19.80
N GLU A 131 25.99 15.59 20.23
CA GLU A 131 26.14 14.40 19.37
C GLU A 131 24.78 13.86 18.88
N ILE A 132 23.76 13.84 19.76
CA ILE A 132 22.39 13.44 19.41
C ILE A 132 21.78 14.43 18.40
N LEU A 133 21.99 15.73 18.61
CA LEU A 133 21.53 16.78 17.71
C LEU A 133 22.15 16.65 16.32
N ASP A 134 23.45 16.40 16.26
CA ASP A 134 24.18 16.25 15.00
C ASP A 134 23.82 14.95 14.27
N ALA A 135 23.57 13.86 15.01
CA ALA A 135 23.02 12.62 14.45
C ALA A 135 21.63 12.86 13.85
N ALA A 136 20.72 13.51 14.59
CA ALA A 136 19.38 13.82 14.11
C ALA A 136 19.41 14.72 12.85
N ARG A 137 20.25 15.76 12.84
CA ARG A 137 20.40 16.66 11.68
C ARG A 137 20.86 15.93 10.42
N ARG A 138 21.82 15.01 10.55
CA ARG A 138 22.32 14.20 9.43
C ARG A 138 21.22 13.31 8.85
N GLU A 139 20.45 12.64 9.71
CA GLU A 139 19.36 11.77 9.28
C GLU A 139 18.20 12.55 8.63
N ILE A 140 17.85 13.70 9.19
CA ILE A 140 16.82 14.58 8.60
C ILE A 140 17.28 15.11 7.23
N ALA A 141 18.57 15.46 7.10
CA ALA A 141 19.12 15.94 5.84
C ALA A 141 19.12 14.85 4.76
N SER A 142 19.44 13.60 5.11
CA SER A 142 19.43 12.48 4.15
C SER A 142 18.00 12.19 3.65
N TRP A 143 17.01 12.15 4.55
CA TRP A 143 15.61 11.94 4.20
C TRP A 143 15.05 13.10 3.37
N GLY A 144 15.43 14.33 3.71
CA GLY A 144 15.03 15.52 2.95
C GLY A 144 15.54 15.50 1.51
N GLN A 145 16.79 15.06 1.30
CA GLN A 145 17.37 14.91 -0.03
C GLN A 145 16.62 13.84 -0.85
N GLU A 146 16.26 12.71 -0.24
CA GLU A 146 15.54 11.63 -0.91
C GLU A 146 14.12 12.06 -1.34
N VAL A 147 13.38 12.74 -0.46
CA VAL A 147 12.04 13.28 -0.74
C VAL A 147 12.09 14.35 -1.84
N LEU A 148 13.09 15.24 -1.83
CA LEU A 148 13.29 16.24 -2.88
C LEU A 148 13.57 15.57 -4.23
N THR A 149 14.41 14.54 -4.25
CA THR A 149 14.77 13.83 -5.48
C THR A 149 13.57 13.07 -6.07
N MET A 150 12.76 12.42 -5.22
CA MET A 150 11.49 11.81 -5.62
C MET A 150 10.48 12.84 -6.15
N SER A 151 10.40 14.01 -5.52
CA SER A 151 9.50 15.08 -5.95
C SER A 151 9.92 15.64 -7.32
N LEU A 152 11.21 15.94 -7.51
CA LEU A 152 11.76 16.42 -8.77
C LEU A 152 11.60 15.38 -9.89
N SER A 153 11.82 14.09 -9.61
CA SER A 153 11.62 13.04 -10.61
C SER A 153 10.15 12.89 -11.03
N SER A 154 9.20 13.05 -10.09
CA SER A 154 7.77 12.98 -10.39
C SER A 154 7.29 14.14 -11.29
N VAL A 155 7.77 15.37 -11.04
CA VAL A 155 7.41 16.54 -11.83
C VAL A 155 8.01 16.47 -13.23
N VAL A 156 9.28 16.05 -13.33
CA VAL A 156 9.92 15.84 -14.64
C VAL A 156 9.22 14.71 -15.41
N GLY A 157 8.83 13.62 -14.74
CA GLY A 157 8.11 12.50 -15.33
C GLY A 157 6.78 12.90 -15.99
N VAL A 158 6.01 13.79 -15.35
CA VAL A 158 4.74 14.31 -15.91
C VAL A 158 4.96 15.28 -17.08
N LEU A 159 6.10 15.96 -17.14
CA LEU A 159 6.46 16.84 -18.26
C LEU A 159 7.07 16.10 -19.46
N THR A 160 7.57 14.88 -19.25
CA THR A 160 8.18 14.04 -20.30
C THR A 160 7.23 13.03 -20.95
N VAL A 161 5.98 12.95 -20.51
CA VAL A 161 4.91 12.11 -21.13
C VAL A 161 4.07 12.93 -22.09
#